data_AF-A0A937VHP1-F1
#
_entry.id   AF-A0A937VHP1-F1
#
_cell.length_a   1.000
_cell.length_b   1.000
_cell.length_c   1.000
_cell.angle_alpha   90.00
_cell.angle_beta   90.00
_cell.angle_gamma   90.00
#
_symmetry.space_group_name_H-M   'P 1'
#
loop_
_entity.id
_entity.type
_entity.pdbx_description
1 polymer ?
#
loop_
_entity_poly.entity_id
_entity_poly.type
_entity_poly.pdbx_seq_one_letter_code
_entity_poly.pdbx_strand_id
1 'polypeptide(L)'
;TRRMQQIYLEPVKDELVGRRIREIKEGGVAVAASLTPQRVQQYHQTALDAGLDVLVIQGTVVSAEHVSSSGTPLNLKEFIGSVPVPVVVGGCASYATALHLMRAGAVGVLVGVGPGHACTTRAVLGIGVPQATAIADAAAARIQHLLETGTHCNVIADGGMRTGGDIAKAIALGADAVMIGSPLAAAAEAPGRGYHWGMATFHPELPRGTRVKAGVKGSIEEILVGPAHENDGTRNLFGALRTSMATCGYESIHAFQKAEVMVAPALMTEGKKLQKEQDVGMG
;
A
#
# COMPACT_ATOMS: atom_id res chain seq x y z
N THR A 1 0.62 4.30 22.39
CA THR A 1 1.01 5.54 21.68
C THR A 1 2.19 6.26 22.31
N ARG A 2 2.13 6.73 23.57
CA ARG A 2 3.23 7.50 24.21
C ARG A 2 4.61 6.85 24.13
N ARG A 3 4.71 5.54 24.41
CA ARG A 3 6.00 4.82 24.29
C ARG A 3 6.55 4.80 22.86
N MET A 4 5.67 4.72 21.86
CA MET A 4 6.11 4.78 20.45
C MET A 4 6.61 6.18 20.11
N GLN A 5 5.90 7.23 20.53
CA GLN A 5 6.38 8.60 20.34
C GLN A 5 7.80 8.76 20.90
N GLN A 6 8.06 8.29 22.13
CA GLN A 6 9.40 8.32 22.73
C GLN A 6 10.47 7.59 21.89
N ILE A 7 10.15 6.42 21.34
CA ILE A 7 11.11 5.65 20.51
C ILE A 7 11.43 6.39 19.22
N TYR A 8 10.44 7.04 18.61
CA TYR A 8 10.60 7.76 17.34
C TYR A 8 11.09 9.21 17.50
N LEU A 9 11.40 9.65 18.73
CA LEU A 9 12.08 10.94 18.97
C LEU A 9 13.57 10.90 18.62
N GLU A 10 14.19 9.72 18.64
CA GLU A 10 15.59 9.56 18.26
C GLU A 10 15.77 10.00 16.79
N PRO A 11 16.71 10.90 16.49
CA PRO A 11 17.01 11.29 15.12
C PRO A 11 17.38 10.08 14.25
N VAL A 12 16.96 10.10 12.99
CA VAL A 12 17.37 9.08 12.02
C VAL A 12 18.88 9.24 11.77
N LYS A 13 19.61 8.12 11.79
CA LYS A 13 21.05 8.07 11.55
C LYS A 13 21.30 7.61 10.13
N ASP A 14 21.87 8.48 9.31
CA ASP A 14 22.13 8.25 7.88
C ASP A 14 22.90 6.96 7.64
N GLU A 15 23.92 6.65 8.45
CA GLU A 15 24.71 5.42 8.27
C GLU A 15 23.86 4.15 8.43
N LEU A 16 22.80 4.19 9.24
CA LEU A 16 21.92 3.06 9.46
C LEU A 16 20.96 2.85 8.29
N VAL A 17 20.53 3.92 7.63
CA VAL A 17 19.73 3.84 6.39
C VAL A 17 20.54 3.11 5.31
N GLY A 18 21.75 3.60 5.03
CA GLY A 18 22.61 2.99 4.01
C GLY A 18 23.02 1.56 4.37
N ARG A 19 23.26 1.26 5.64
CA ARG A 19 23.56 -0.11 6.10
C ARG A 19 22.41 -1.08 5.83
N ARG A 20 21.16 -0.70 6.13
CA ARG A 20 20.00 -1.59 5.93
C ARG A 20 19.72 -1.84 4.46
N ILE A 21 19.90 -0.84 3.61
CA ILE A 21 19.77 -1.01 2.15
C ILE A 21 20.81 -2.01 1.63
N ARG A 22 22.09 -1.85 2.02
CA ARG A 22 23.15 -2.77 1.62
C ARG A 22 22.90 -4.20 2.07
N GLU A 23 22.47 -4.40 3.31
CA GLU A 23 22.15 -5.73 3.85
C GLU A 23 21.03 -6.44 3.07
N ILE A 24 19.98 -5.71 2.65
CA ILE A 24 18.94 -6.29 1.79
C ILE A 24 19.50 -6.56 0.39
N LYS A 25 20.33 -5.65 -0.14
CA LYS A 25 20.94 -5.78 -1.47
C LYS A 25 21.88 -6.98 -1.57
N GLU A 26 22.63 -7.28 -0.51
CA GLU A 26 23.50 -8.46 -0.39
C GLU A 26 22.71 -9.77 -0.51
N GLY A 27 21.40 -9.76 -0.20
CA GLY A 27 20.48 -10.86 -0.45
C GLY A 27 20.14 -11.10 -1.92
N GLY A 28 20.63 -10.28 -2.86
CA GLY A 28 20.42 -10.44 -4.30
C GLY A 28 19.01 -10.09 -4.78
N VAL A 29 18.26 -9.30 -4.00
CA VAL A 29 16.88 -8.89 -4.31
C VAL A 29 16.80 -7.40 -4.63
N ALA A 30 15.71 -6.98 -5.30
CA ALA A 30 15.41 -5.57 -5.51
C ALA A 30 15.12 -4.87 -4.17
N VAL A 31 15.67 -3.67 -3.98
CA VAL A 31 15.52 -2.89 -2.75
C VAL A 31 14.70 -1.64 -3.00
N ALA A 32 13.56 -1.54 -2.33
CA ALA A 32 12.73 -0.35 -2.28
C ALA A 32 12.73 0.25 -0.87
N ALA A 33 12.75 1.59 -0.77
CA ALA A 33 12.77 2.30 0.51
C ALA A 33 11.81 3.50 0.48
N SER A 34 11.17 3.75 1.63
CA SER A 34 10.13 4.77 1.78
C SER A 34 10.64 6.04 2.47
N LEU A 35 10.69 7.12 1.68
CA LEU A 35 10.85 8.55 2.00
C LEU A 35 9.54 9.22 2.42
N THR A 36 9.45 9.95 3.54
CA THR A 36 8.33 10.92 3.67
C THR A 36 8.61 12.15 2.79
N PRO A 37 7.59 12.83 2.25
CA PRO A 37 7.80 14.07 1.50
C PRO A 37 8.64 15.11 2.25
N GLN A 38 8.47 15.19 3.58
CA GLN A 38 9.19 16.14 4.44
C GLN A 38 10.69 15.83 4.59
N ARG A 39 11.11 14.59 4.31
CA ARG A 39 12.48 14.11 4.58
C ARG A 39 13.18 13.56 3.35
N VAL A 40 12.50 13.42 2.22
CA VAL A 40 13.07 12.79 1.02
C VAL A 40 14.33 13.51 0.54
N GLN A 41 14.35 14.84 0.51
CA GLN A 41 15.52 15.62 0.11
C GLN A 41 16.75 15.35 1.00
N GLN A 42 16.52 15.05 2.29
CA GLN A 42 17.60 14.79 3.23
C GLN A 42 18.24 13.40 3.03
N TYR A 43 17.44 12.34 2.84
CA TYR A 43 17.95 10.96 2.91
C TYR A 43 18.04 10.23 1.57
N HIS A 44 17.47 10.78 0.48
CA HIS A 44 17.46 10.06 -0.80
C HIS A 44 18.88 9.77 -1.31
N GLN A 45 19.83 10.71 -1.22
CA GLN A 45 21.19 10.48 -1.70
C GLN A 45 21.88 9.34 -0.94
N THR A 46 21.78 9.34 0.39
CA THR A 46 22.28 8.24 1.24
C THR A 46 21.69 6.89 0.85
N ALA A 47 20.41 6.87 0.47
CA ALA A 47 19.76 5.64 0.01
C ALA A 47 20.24 5.20 -1.38
N LEU A 48 20.38 6.14 -2.32
CA LEU A 48 20.90 5.89 -3.67
C LEU A 48 22.34 5.38 -3.63
N ASP A 49 23.21 6.03 -2.86
CA ASP A 49 24.62 5.63 -2.68
C ASP A 49 24.76 4.22 -2.08
N ALA A 50 23.74 3.77 -1.35
CA ALA A 50 23.68 2.42 -0.79
C ALA A 50 23.15 1.35 -1.76
N GLY A 51 22.73 1.73 -2.97
CA GLY A 51 22.26 0.82 -4.02
C GLY A 51 20.75 0.61 -4.06
N LEU A 52 19.96 1.60 -3.66
CA LEU A 52 18.50 1.60 -3.77
C LEU A 52 18.04 1.42 -5.22
N ASP A 53 17.07 0.54 -5.47
CA ASP A 53 16.52 0.28 -6.81
C ASP A 53 15.23 1.06 -7.10
N VAL A 54 14.40 1.31 -6.08
CA VAL A 54 13.13 2.02 -6.21
C VAL A 54 12.96 2.97 -5.02
N LEU A 55 12.71 4.24 -5.30
CA LEU A 55 12.36 5.21 -4.28
C LEU A 55 10.84 5.29 -4.12
N VAL A 56 10.35 5.12 -2.90
CA VAL A 56 8.94 5.34 -2.57
C VAL A 56 8.83 6.64 -1.79
N ILE A 57 8.06 7.61 -2.28
CA ILE A 57 7.71 8.83 -1.54
C ILE A 57 6.31 8.63 -0.95
N GLN A 58 6.24 8.37 0.35
CA GLN A 58 5.01 7.98 1.03
C GLN A 58 4.62 8.92 2.17
N GLY A 59 3.39 9.43 2.10
CA GLY A 59 2.69 10.08 3.21
C GLY A 59 1.24 9.60 3.27
N THR A 60 0.47 10.02 4.28
CA THR A 60 -0.98 9.70 4.34
C THR A 60 -1.72 10.26 3.13
N VAL A 61 -1.41 11.49 2.74
CA VAL A 61 -1.88 12.16 1.52
C VAL A 61 -0.69 12.93 0.97
N VAL A 62 -0.42 12.81 -0.33
CA VAL A 62 0.65 13.55 -1.02
C VAL A 62 0.06 14.32 -2.19
N SER A 63 0.45 15.59 -2.29
CA SER A 63 0.16 16.47 -3.43
C SER A 63 1.44 16.72 -4.22
N ALA A 64 1.32 16.87 -5.54
CA ALA A 64 2.44 17.18 -6.44
C ALA A 64 3.13 18.52 -6.08
N GLU A 65 2.33 19.47 -5.60
CA GLU A 65 2.78 20.77 -5.12
C GLU A 65 2.39 20.92 -3.65
N HIS A 66 3.33 21.42 -2.86
CA HIS A 66 3.08 21.80 -1.48
C HIS A 66 3.29 23.30 -1.34
N VAL A 67 2.35 24.01 -0.73
CA VAL A 67 2.53 25.42 -0.37
C VAL A 67 2.95 25.45 1.09
N SER A 68 4.17 25.91 1.35
CA SER A 68 4.69 26.10 2.71
C SER A 68 4.95 27.59 2.95
N SER A 69 4.60 28.08 4.14
CA SER A 69 5.02 29.39 4.64
C SER A 69 6.43 29.37 5.26
N SER A 70 7.03 28.19 5.42
CA SER A 70 8.37 27.98 5.98
C SER A 70 9.19 27.02 5.13
N GLY A 71 10.29 27.51 4.55
CA GLY A 71 11.22 26.74 3.72
C GLY A 71 10.79 26.57 2.26
N THR A 72 11.71 26.05 1.43
CA THR A 72 11.43 25.79 0.00
C THR A 72 10.57 24.54 -0.13
N PRO A 73 9.37 24.62 -0.72
CA PRO A 73 8.53 23.46 -0.89
C PRO A 73 9.16 22.45 -1.86
N LEU A 74 8.91 21.16 -1.61
CA LEU A 74 9.32 20.09 -2.51
C LEU A 74 8.50 20.18 -3.81
N ASN A 75 9.14 20.51 -4.92
CA ASN A 75 8.57 20.33 -6.24
C ASN A 75 8.79 18.86 -6.68
N LEU A 76 7.73 18.05 -6.64
CA LEU A 76 7.86 16.62 -6.96
C LEU A 76 8.26 16.36 -8.40
N LYS A 77 7.86 17.21 -9.36
CA LYS A 77 8.21 17.02 -10.77
C LYS A 77 9.72 17.18 -10.99
N GLU A 78 10.29 18.25 -10.44
CA GLU A 78 11.73 18.50 -10.53
C GLU A 78 12.53 17.43 -9.78
N PHE A 79 12.06 17.06 -8.58
CA PHE A 79 12.74 16.05 -7.76
C PHE A 79 12.70 14.67 -8.41
N ILE A 80 11.55 14.19 -8.88
CA ILE A 80 11.45 12.89 -9.53
C ILE A 80 12.30 12.86 -10.80
N GLY A 81 12.30 13.95 -11.58
CA GLY A 81 13.14 14.07 -12.78
C GLY A 81 14.65 14.06 -12.52
N SER A 82 15.11 14.36 -11.31
CA SER A 82 16.54 14.33 -10.95
C SER A 82 17.00 13.01 -10.33
N VAL A 83 16.07 12.16 -9.89
CA VAL A 83 16.37 10.87 -9.26
C VAL A 83 16.61 9.81 -10.34
N PRO A 84 17.75 9.07 -10.32
CA PRO A 84 18.11 8.14 -11.39
C PRO A 84 17.40 6.78 -11.32
N VAL A 85 16.51 6.58 -10.34
CA VAL A 85 15.77 5.33 -10.12
C VAL A 85 14.26 5.57 -10.23
N PRO A 86 13.46 4.54 -10.57
CA PRO A 86 12.01 4.66 -10.58
C PRO A 86 11.46 5.18 -9.24
N VAL A 87 10.56 6.17 -9.31
CA VAL A 87 9.90 6.75 -8.13
C VAL A 87 8.42 6.38 -8.08
N VAL A 88 8.00 5.78 -6.97
CA VAL A 88 6.59 5.53 -6.63
C VAL A 88 6.13 6.59 -5.63
N VAL A 89 4.93 7.15 -5.80
CA VAL A 89 4.46 8.25 -4.94
C VAL A 89 3.03 8.02 -4.43
N GLY A 90 2.78 8.31 -3.16
CA GLY A 90 1.42 8.39 -2.62
C GLY A 90 1.40 8.68 -1.11
N GLY A 91 0.29 8.58 -0.39
CA GLY A 91 -1.02 8.13 -0.82
C GLY A 91 -1.83 9.18 -1.61
N CYS A 92 -2.60 8.71 -2.58
CA CYS A 92 -3.68 9.45 -3.20
C CYS A 92 -5.00 8.67 -3.06
N ALA A 93 -6.13 9.36 -3.21
CA ALA A 93 -7.45 8.71 -3.16
C ALA A 93 -8.51 9.45 -4.00
N SER A 94 -8.06 10.17 -5.02
CA SER A 94 -8.93 10.88 -5.97
C SER A 94 -8.30 10.86 -7.36
N TYR A 95 -9.14 10.99 -8.38
CA TYR A 95 -8.71 11.12 -9.77
C TYR A 95 -7.68 12.25 -9.95
N ALA A 96 -7.99 13.44 -9.45
CA ALA A 96 -7.15 14.64 -9.66
C ALA A 96 -5.77 14.48 -9.01
N THR A 97 -5.72 13.99 -7.77
CA THR A 97 -4.44 13.78 -7.08
C THR A 97 -3.63 12.69 -7.77
N ALA A 98 -4.24 11.56 -8.16
CA ALA A 98 -3.56 10.50 -8.89
C ALA A 98 -2.95 11.03 -10.20
N LEU A 99 -3.75 11.73 -11.02
CA LEU A 99 -3.29 12.31 -12.28
C LEU A 99 -2.13 13.30 -12.08
N HIS A 100 -2.19 14.13 -11.04
CA HIS A 100 -1.10 15.07 -10.73
C HIS A 100 0.20 14.37 -10.33
N LEU A 101 0.13 13.30 -9.54
CA LEU A 101 1.32 12.51 -9.18
C LEU A 101 1.91 11.78 -10.41
N MET A 102 1.06 11.26 -11.29
CA MET A 102 1.49 10.65 -12.55
C MET A 102 2.22 11.67 -13.43
N ARG A 103 1.65 12.87 -13.62
CA ARG A 103 2.25 13.97 -14.38
C ARG A 103 3.54 14.53 -13.76
N ALA A 104 3.76 14.31 -12.46
CA ALA A 104 5.03 14.62 -11.81
C ALA A 104 6.16 13.63 -12.17
N GLY A 105 5.86 12.54 -12.90
CA GLY A 105 6.83 11.56 -13.35
C GLY A 105 6.86 10.27 -12.51
N ALA A 106 5.90 10.08 -11.60
CA ALA A 106 5.82 8.84 -10.83
C ALA A 106 5.61 7.64 -11.77
N VAL A 107 6.40 6.57 -11.59
CA VAL A 107 6.20 5.30 -12.33
C VAL A 107 5.06 4.45 -11.75
N GLY A 108 4.64 4.79 -10.54
CA GLY A 108 3.49 4.20 -9.87
C GLY A 108 2.95 5.11 -8.78
N VAL A 109 1.65 5.00 -8.51
CA VAL A 109 0.97 5.73 -7.44
C VAL A 109 0.43 4.78 -6.38
N LEU A 110 0.64 5.10 -5.10
CA LEU A 110 0.02 4.38 -3.98
C LEU A 110 -1.38 4.95 -3.73
N VAL A 111 -2.39 4.11 -3.80
CA VAL A 111 -3.80 4.49 -3.72
C VAL A 111 -4.42 3.99 -2.42
N GLY A 112 -4.81 4.93 -1.56
CA GLY A 112 -5.51 4.63 -0.32
C GLY A 112 -5.31 5.71 0.74
N VAL A 113 -6.43 6.23 1.26
CA VAL A 113 -6.45 7.17 2.39
C VAL A 113 -7.45 6.69 3.42
N GLY A 114 -6.94 6.17 4.55
CA GLY A 114 -7.75 5.66 5.65
C GLY A 114 -8.16 4.17 5.67
N PRO A 115 -8.01 3.33 4.62
CA PRO A 115 -8.54 1.95 4.66
C PRO A 115 -7.65 0.97 5.44
N GLY A 116 -6.42 1.34 5.80
CA GLY A 116 -5.49 0.47 6.51
C GLY A 116 -5.95 0.13 7.93
N HIS A 117 -5.74 -1.12 8.37
CA HIS A 117 -6.17 -1.62 9.69
C HIS A 117 -5.63 -0.83 10.89
N ALA A 118 -4.39 -0.37 10.78
CA ALA A 118 -3.75 0.42 11.84
C ALA A 118 -4.06 1.92 11.72
N CYS A 119 -4.79 2.35 10.68
CA CYS A 119 -5.06 3.75 10.40
C CYS A 119 -6.28 4.21 11.20
N THR A 120 -6.17 5.38 11.84
CA THR A 120 -7.30 6.02 12.53
C THR A 120 -7.67 7.36 11.90
N THR A 121 -7.13 7.70 10.73
CA THR A 121 -7.37 8.98 10.02
C THR A 121 -8.86 9.28 9.83
N ARG A 122 -9.69 8.28 9.50
CA ARG A 122 -11.15 8.49 9.37
C ARG A 122 -11.78 8.96 10.67
N ALA A 123 -11.40 8.36 11.80
CA ALA A 123 -11.94 8.72 13.11
C ALA A 123 -11.35 10.04 13.63
N VAL A 124 -10.05 10.28 13.41
CA VAL A 124 -9.34 11.44 13.97
C VAL A 124 -9.57 12.71 13.14
N LEU A 125 -9.62 12.60 11.81
CA LEU A 125 -9.71 13.75 10.90
C LEU A 125 -11.02 13.81 10.11
N GLY A 126 -11.87 12.79 10.16
CA GLY A 126 -13.06 12.71 9.30
C GLY A 126 -12.75 12.48 7.82
N ILE A 127 -11.49 12.17 7.48
CA ILE A 127 -11.01 12.05 6.10
C ILE A 127 -10.76 10.59 5.75
N GLY A 128 -11.27 10.17 4.60
CA GLY A 128 -10.92 8.92 3.97
C GLY A 128 -11.85 8.60 2.82
N VAL A 129 -11.41 7.70 1.95
CA VAL A 129 -12.18 7.29 0.77
C VAL A 129 -12.37 5.78 0.82
N PRO A 130 -13.54 5.25 0.43
CA PRO A 130 -13.71 3.82 0.19
C PRO A 130 -12.69 3.31 -0.82
N GLN A 131 -11.98 2.24 -0.49
CA GLN A 131 -10.82 1.80 -1.26
C GLN A 131 -11.19 1.42 -2.71
N ALA A 132 -12.37 0.84 -2.91
CA ALA A 132 -12.82 0.50 -4.25
C ALA A 132 -12.98 1.73 -5.17
N THR A 133 -13.59 2.80 -4.64
CA THR A 133 -13.73 4.08 -5.34
C THR A 133 -12.37 4.71 -5.62
N ALA A 134 -11.48 4.74 -4.62
CA ALA A 134 -10.15 5.32 -4.78
C ALA A 134 -9.33 4.63 -5.89
N ILE A 135 -9.38 3.30 -5.96
CA ILE A 135 -8.71 2.52 -7.01
C ILE A 135 -9.31 2.82 -8.38
N ALA A 136 -10.64 2.79 -8.51
CA ALA A 136 -11.31 3.07 -9.78
C ALA A 136 -11.01 4.48 -10.30
N ASP A 137 -11.03 5.49 -9.42
CA ASP A 137 -10.68 6.88 -9.77
C ASP A 137 -9.22 7.00 -10.23
N ALA A 138 -8.29 6.33 -9.54
CA ALA A 138 -6.88 6.34 -9.92
C ALA A 138 -6.64 5.58 -11.23
N ALA A 139 -7.35 4.48 -11.47
CA ALA A 139 -7.30 3.74 -12.73
C ALA A 139 -7.82 4.60 -13.89
N ALA A 140 -8.90 5.36 -13.69
CA ALA A 140 -9.37 6.33 -14.68
C ALA A 140 -8.34 7.43 -14.94
N ALA A 141 -7.69 7.96 -13.91
CA ALA A 141 -6.60 8.93 -14.03
C ALA A 141 -5.41 8.37 -14.82
N ARG A 142 -5.06 7.10 -14.59
CA ARG A 142 -4.00 6.40 -15.35
C ARG A 142 -4.33 6.34 -16.85
N ILE A 143 -5.58 6.05 -17.22
CA ILE A 143 -5.98 6.03 -18.63
C ILE A 143 -5.81 7.41 -19.25
N GLN A 144 -6.25 8.47 -18.56
CA GLN A 144 -6.03 9.83 -19.04
C GLN A 144 -4.54 10.15 -19.20
N HIS A 145 -3.71 9.82 -18.22
CA HIS A 145 -2.27 10.01 -18.29
C HIS A 145 -1.64 9.25 -19.47
N LEU A 146 -2.06 8.00 -19.70
CA LEU A 146 -1.60 7.19 -20.81
C LEU A 146 -1.97 7.81 -22.17
N LEU A 147 -3.18 8.37 -22.30
CA LEU A 147 -3.60 9.08 -23.51
C LEU A 147 -2.80 10.39 -23.72
N GLU A 148 -2.45 11.08 -22.64
CA GLU A 148 -1.67 12.33 -22.69
C GLU A 148 -0.19 12.10 -23.05
N THR A 149 0.41 11.02 -22.56
CA THR A 149 1.87 10.86 -22.52
C THR A 149 2.40 9.61 -23.23
N GLY A 150 1.52 8.66 -23.58
CA GLY A 150 1.92 7.32 -24.03
C GLY A 150 2.56 6.46 -22.93
N THR A 151 2.61 6.93 -21.68
CA THR A 151 3.30 6.26 -20.57
C THR A 151 2.31 5.66 -19.58
N HIS A 152 2.47 4.36 -19.31
CA HIS A 152 1.68 3.65 -18.32
C HIS A 152 2.25 3.87 -16.91
N CYS A 153 1.45 4.47 -16.02
CA CYS A 153 1.80 4.61 -14.60
C CYS A 153 1.04 3.55 -13.78
N ASN A 154 1.76 2.80 -12.95
CA ASN A 154 1.15 1.71 -12.18
C ASN A 154 0.23 2.24 -11.07
N VAL A 155 -0.96 1.64 -10.94
CA VAL A 155 -1.88 1.88 -9.82
C VAL A 155 -1.65 0.81 -8.77
N ILE A 156 -1.16 1.19 -7.59
CA ILE A 156 -0.84 0.26 -6.51
C ILE A 156 -1.83 0.49 -5.37
N ALA A 157 -2.74 -0.46 -5.14
CA ALA A 157 -3.71 -0.34 -4.05
C ALA A 157 -3.01 -0.53 -2.68
N ASP A 158 -3.05 0.49 -1.83
CA ASP A 158 -2.42 0.50 -0.49
C ASP A 158 -3.47 0.53 0.62
N GLY A 159 -3.61 -0.60 1.32
CA GLY A 159 -4.47 -0.75 2.48
C GLY A 159 -5.89 -1.25 2.17
N GLY A 160 -6.55 -1.80 3.20
CA GLY A 160 -7.90 -2.35 3.12
C GLY A 160 -7.99 -3.84 2.75
N MET A 161 -6.96 -4.40 2.12
CA MET A 161 -6.95 -5.82 1.75
C MET A 161 -6.56 -6.72 2.92
N ARG A 162 -7.40 -7.71 3.24
CA ARG A 162 -7.18 -8.70 4.31
C ARG A 162 -7.01 -10.11 3.80
N THR A 163 -7.73 -10.43 2.74
CA THR A 163 -7.81 -11.77 2.17
C THR A 163 -7.45 -11.74 0.69
N GLY A 164 -7.23 -12.91 0.11
CA GLY A 164 -6.99 -13.04 -1.33
C GLY A 164 -8.16 -12.53 -2.17
N GLY A 165 -9.40 -12.63 -1.67
CA GLY A 165 -10.58 -12.05 -2.31
C GLY A 165 -10.57 -10.52 -2.34
N ASP A 166 -10.02 -9.86 -1.31
CA ASP A 166 -9.88 -8.41 -1.32
C ASP A 166 -8.80 -7.97 -2.32
N ILE A 167 -7.72 -8.74 -2.47
CA ILE A 167 -6.70 -8.52 -3.50
C ILE A 167 -7.29 -8.69 -4.89
N ALA A 168 -8.07 -9.74 -5.12
CA ALA A 168 -8.75 -9.97 -6.40
C ALA A 168 -9.65 -8.79 -6.78
N LYS A 169 -10.44 -8.27 -5.83
CA LYS A 169 -11.26 -7.07 -6.05
C LYS A 169 -10.42 -5.84 -6.38
N ALA A 170 -9.32 -5.61 -5.67
CA ALA A 170 -8.43 -4.47 -5.94
C ALA A 170 -7.86 -4.53 -7.37
N ILE A 171 -7.42 -5.71 -7.82
CA ILE A 171 -6.95 -5.91 -9.18
C ILE A 171 -8.09 -5.72 -10.19
N ALA A 172 -9.25 -6.34 -9.98
CA ALA A 172 -10.40 -6.20 -10.89
C ALA A 172 -10.85 -4.72 -11.04
N LEU A 173 -10.67 -3.91 -10.01
CA LEU A 173 -10.99 -2.47 -10.02
C LEU A 173 -9.94 -1.60 -10.75
N GLY A 174 -8.86 -2.18 -11.26
CA GLY A 174 -7.86 -1.48 -12.06
C GLY A 174 -6.50 -1.34 -11.41
N ALA A 175 -6.24 -1.93 -10.23
CA ALA A 175 -4.89 -1.94 -9.67
C ALA A 175 -3.96 -2.90 -10.45
N ASP A 176 -2.70 -2.49 -10.62
CA ASP A 176 -1.63 -3.28 -11.23
C ASP A 176 -0.88 -4.10 -10.17
N ALA A 177 -0.86 -3.61 -8.93
CA ALA A 177 -0.30 -4.32 -7.77
C ALA A 177 -1.02 -3.91 -6.47
N VAL A 178 -0.71 -4.62 -5.38
CA VAL A 178 -1.22 -4.32 -4.04
C VAL A 178 -0.07 -4.15 -3.05
N MET A 179 -0.18 -3.16 -2.16
CA MET A 179 0.63 -3.04 -0.96
C MET A 179 -0.17 -3.58 0.23
N ILE A 180 0.32 -4.64 0.86
CA ILE A 180 -0.33 -5.34 1.96
C ILE A 180 0.51 -5.24 3.24
N GLY A 181 -0.15 -4.82 4.34
CA GLY A 181 0.49 -4.66 5.65
C GLY A 181 0.10 -5.76 6.63
N SER A 182 -1.14 -5.72 7.13
CA SER A 182 -1.63 -6.65 8.16
C SER A 182 -1.47 -8.14 7.83
N PRO A 183 -1.72 -8.59 6.59
CA PRO A 183 -1.47 -9.99 6.24
C PRO A 183 0.00 -10.39 6.43
N LEU A 184 0.94 -9.56 5.98
CA LEU A 184 2.38 -9.82 6.12
C LEU A 184 2.86 -9.69 7.58
N ALA A 185 2.25 -8.80 8.36
CA ALA A 185 2.53 -8.68 9.78
C ALA A 185 2.18 -9.95 10.58
N ALA A 186 1.33 -10.81 10.02
CA ALA A 186 0.97 -12.10 10.61
C ALA A 186 1.94 -13.24 10.25
N ALA A 187 2.96 -12.97 9.44
CA ALA A 187 4.02 -13.93 9.16
C ALA A 187 4.90 -14.16 10.38
N ALA A 188 5.40 -15.38 10.56
CA ALA A 188 6.34 -15.74 11.63
C ALA A 188 7.66 -14.95 11.54
N GLU A 189 8.06 -14.61 10.32
CA GLU A 189 9.24 -13.84 9.95
C GLU A 189 9.07 -12.34 10.18
N ALA A 190 7.83 -11.87 10.38
CA ALA A 190 7.56 -10.45 10.54
C ALA A 190 8.27 -9.90 11.79
N PRO A 191 9.03 -8.80 11.68
CA PRO A 191 9.80 -8.26 12.81
C PRO A 191 8.90 -7.81 13.98
N GLY A 192 7.65 -7.48 13.68
CA GLY A 192 6.64 -7.11 14.67
C GLY A 192 6.04 -8.27 15.46
N ARG A 193 6.37 -9.53 15.13
CA ARG A 193 5.92 -10.75 15.83
C ARG A 193 4.40 -10.79 16.05
N GLY A 194 3.64 -10.60 14.97
CA GLY A 194 2.17 -10.53 15.01
C GLY A 194 1.61 -9.18 15.46
N TYR A 195 2.42 -8.13 15.55
CA TYR A 195 1.99 -6.74 15.73
C TYR A 195 2.45 -5.85 14.59
N HIS A 196 1.67 -4.83 14.27
CA HIS A 196 2.09 -3.76 13.36
C HIS A 196 1.44 -2.42 13.71
N TRP A 197 1.92 -1.35 13.09
CA TRP A 197 1.40 0.02 13.25
C TRP A 197 1.68 0.83 11.99
N GLY A 198 0.88 1.88 11.75
CA GLY A 198 1.12 2.81 10.65
C GLY A 198 2.13 3.91 11.00
N MET A 199 2.70 4.56 10.00
CA MET A 199 3.68 5.67 10.18
C MET A 199 3.12 6.86 10.95
N ALA A 200 1.81 7.10 10.88
CA ALA A 200 1.18 8.20 11.61
C ALA A 200 0.91 7.90 13.10
N THR A 201 1.22 6.68 13.58
CA THR A 201 0.94 6.24 14.97
C THR A 201 1.77 7.01 16.00
N PHE A 202 2.99 7.40 15.65
CA PHE A 202 3.93 8.04 16.56
C PHE A 202 4.08 9.55 16.30
N HIS A 203 3.16 10.16 15.55
CA HIS A 203 3.15 11.61 15.37
C HIS A 203 3.15 12.31 16.75
N PRO A 204 4.01 13.32 16.98
CA PRO A 204 4.24 13.88 18.32
C PRO A 204 2.98 14.52 18.93
N GLU A 205 2.21 15.24 18.11
CA GLU A 205 1.04 15.99 18.57
C GLU A 205 -0.28 15.29 18.28
N LEU A 206 -0.49 14.86 17.03
CA LEU A 206 -1.73 14.25 16.57
C LEU A 206 -1.52 12.84 15.96
N PRO A 207 -1.42 11.79 16.80
CA PRO A 207 -1.38 10.40 16.35
C PRO A 207 -2.60 10.02 15.52
N ARG A 208 -2.39 9.43 14.34
CA ARG A 208 -3.44 8.98 13.41
C ARG A 208 -3.32 7.49 13.06
N GLY A 209 -2.80 6.73 14.01
CA GLY A 209 -2.75 5.28 13.91
C GLY A 209 -2.73 4.60 15.26
N THR A 210 -2.90 3.29 15.23
CA THR A 210 -2.86 2.43 16.42
C THR A 210 -1.97 1.23 16.17
N ARG A 211 -1.40 0.69 17.24
CA ARG A 211 -0.69 -0.58 17.20
C ARG A 211 -1.72 -1.71 17.24
N VAL A 212 -1.76 -2.52 16.19
CA VAL A 212 -2.72 -3.62 16.02
C VAL A 212 -2.03 -4.95 16.28
N LYS A 213 -2.74 -5.89 16.89
CA LYS A 213 -2.33 -7.30 17.01
C LYS A 213 -2.97 -8.09 15.87
N ALA A 214 -2.17 -8.48 14.89
CA ALA A 214 -2.59 -9.37 13.80
C ALA A 214 -2.53 -10.86 14.21
N GLY A 215 -1.74 -11.19 15.24
CA GLY A 215 -1.40 -12.58 15.58
C GLY A 215 -0.36 -13.15 14.62
N VAL A 216 0.13 -14.36 14.88
CA VAL A 216 0.98 -15.10 13.94
C VAL A 216 0.12 -16.19 13.32
N LYS A 217 0.06 -16.21 11.99
CA LYS A 217 -0.77 -17.14 11.22
C LYS A 217 0.05 -18.24 10.56
N GLY A 218 1.30 -18.00 10.19
CA GLY A 218 2.13 -19.00 9.52
C GLY A 218 3.42 -18.36 9.00
N SER A 219 4.16 -19.09 8.18
CA SER A 219 5.27 -18.55 7.40
C SER A 219 4.79 -17.55 6.35
N ILE A 220 5.70 -16.71 5.87
CA ILE A 220 5.42 -15.79 4.76
C ILE A 220 5.03 -16.55 3.47
N GLU A 221 5.61 -17.73 3.27
CA GLU A 221 5.31 -18.62 2.15
C GLU A 221 3.86 -19.11 2.21
N GLU A 222 3.41 -19.64 3.35
CA GLU A 222 2.01 -20.07 3.52
C GLU A 222 1.03 -18.92 3.33
N ILE A 223 1.37 -17.71 3.81
CA ILE A 223 0.52 -16.54 3.64
C ILE A 223 0.40 -16.15 2.17
N LEU A 224 1.52 -16.07 1.44
CA LEU A 224 1.52 -15.58 0.06
C LEU A 224 1.14 -16.64 -0.98
N VAL A 225 1.75 -17.83 -0.88
CA VAL A 225 1.76 -18.88 -1.92
C VAL A 225 1.01 -20.14 -1.47
N GLY A 226 0.86 -20.33 -0.16
CA GLY A 226 0.16 -21.47 0.43
C GLY A 226 1.09 -22.60 0.86
N PRO A 227 0.53 -23.76 1.28
CA PRO A 227 -0.90 -24.07 1.26
C PRO A 227 -1.72 -23.24 2.26
N ALA A 228 -3.03 -23.16 2.03
CA ALA A 228 -3.98 -22.67 3.01
C ALA A 228 -4.62 -23.86 3.73
N HIS A 229 -4.68 -23.81 5.07
CA HIS A 229 -5.26 -24.86 5.91
C HIS A 229 -6.63 -24.46 6.47
N GLU A 230 -6.97 -23.17 6.41
CA GLU A 230 -8.25 -22.59 6.80
C GLU A 230 -9.01 -22.07 5.57
N ASN A 231 -10.31 -21.83 5.76
CA ASN A 231 -11.23 -21.33 4.75
C ASN A 231 -11.53 -19.82 4.88
N ASP A 232 -10.70 -19.06 5.60
CA ASP A 232 -10.90 -17.63 5.86
C ASP A 232 -10.26 -16.69 4.81
N GLY A 233 -9.52 -17.27 3.86
CA GLY A 233 -8.86 -16.55 2.76
C GLY A 233 -7.65 -15.72 3.19
N THR A 234 -7.12 -15.92 4.40
CA THR A 234 -5.98 -15.13 4.94
C THR A 234 -4.61 -15.74 4.64
N ARG A 235 -4.58 -16.91 4.00
CA ARG A 235 -3.39 -17.59 3.46
C ARG A 235 -3.58 -17.94 2.00
N ASN A 236 -2.48 -18.28 1.33
CA ASN A 236 -2.42 -18.49 -0.12
C ASN A 236 -3.09 -17.34 -0.91
N LEU A 237 -2.71 -16.10 -0.56
CA LEU A 237 -3.27 -14.89 -1.15
C LEU A 237 -3.16 -14.88 -2.68
N PHE A 238 -2.03 -15.36 -3.22
CA PHE A 238 -1.81 -15.43 -4.66
C PHE A 238 -2.57 -16.58 -5.33
N GLY A 239 -2.76 -17.71 -4.64
CA GLY A 239 -3.63 -18.78 -5.13
C GLY A 239 -5.07 -18.31 -5.25
N ALA A 240 -5.58 -17.60 -4.24
CA ALA A 240 -6.91 -17.01 -4.31
C ALA A 240 -7.07 -16.01 -5.46
N LEU A 241 -6.08 -15.15 -5.72
CA LEU A 241 -6.07 -14.27 -6.88
C LEU A 241 -6.11 -15.06 -8.20
N ARG A 242 -5.23 -16.06 -8.37
CA ARG A 242 -5.21 -16.92 -9.56
C ARG A 242 -6.54 -17.65 -9.77
N THR A 243 -7.12 -18.20 -8.71
CA THR A 243 -8.42 -18.87 -8.76
C THR A 243 -9.52 -17.90 -9.15
N SER A 244 -9.53 -16.68 -8.59
CA SER A 244 -10.51 -15.66 -8.95
C SER A 244 -10.40 -15.26 -10.43
N MET A 245 -9.19 -15.03 -10.93
CA MET A 245 -8.94 -14.72 -12.34
C MET A 245 -9.42 -15.85 -13.25
N ALA A 246 -9.02 -17.10 -12.95
CA ALA A 246 -9.41 -18.26 -13.74
C ALA A 246 -10.94 -18.48 -13.73
N THR A 247 -11.59 -18.29 -12.58
CA THR A 247 -13.05 -18.43 -12.43
C THR A 247 -13.80 -17.39 -13.26
N CYS A 248 -13.25 -16.18 -13.34
CA CYS A 248 -13.80 -15.11 -14.17
C CYS A 248 -13.36 -15.17 -15.63
N GLY A 249 -12.53 -16.15 -16.03
CA GLY A 249 -12.09 -16.34 -17.42
C GLY A 249 -10.93 -15.45 -17.87
N TYR A 250 -10.06 -15.01 -16.95
CA TYR A 250 -8.92 -14.13 -17.24
C TYR A 250 -7.57 -14.80 -16.95
N GLU A 251 -6.61 -14.62 -17.85
CA GLU A 251 -5.27 -15.23 -17.76
C GLU A 251 -4.18 -14.29 -17.23
N SER A 252 -4.44 -12.98 -17.17
CA SER A 252 -3.46 -11.97 -16.73
C SER A 252 -4.09 -10.87 -15.88
N ILE A 253 -3.26 -10.23 -15.05
CA ILE A 253 -3.67 -9.10 -14.18
C ILE A 253 -4.35 -8.01 -15.01
N HIS A 254 -3.73 -7.59 -16.11
CA HIS A 254 -4.25 -6.54 -16.97
C HIS A 254 -5.58 -6.93 -17.64
N ALA A 255 -5.74 -8.19 -18.04
CA ALA A 255 -7.02 -8.67 -18.57
C ALA A 255 -8.10 -8.66 -17.48
N PHE A 256 -7.76 -9.08 -16.25
CA PHE A 256 -8.70 -9.15 -15.12
C PHE A 256 -9.22 -7.78 -14.67
N GLN A 257 -8.52 -6.69 -14.96
CA GLN A 257 -9.01 -5.30 -14.77
C GLN A 257 -10.26 -4.98 -15.62
N LYS A 258 -10.65 -5.85 -16.57
CA LYS A 258 -11.88 -5.74 -17.37
C LYS A 258 -13.04 -6.56 -16.82
N ALA A 259 -12.85 -7.25 -15.70
CA ALA A 259 -13.90 -8.02 -15.06
C ALA A 259 -15.05 -7.11 -14.63
N GLU A 260 -16.28 -7.60 -14.77
CA GLU A 260 -17.44 -6.90 -14.25
C GLU A 260 -17.40 -6.91 -12.72
N VAL A 261 -17.55 -5.74 -12.11
CA VAL A 261 -17.60 -5.57 -10.66
C VAL A 261 -18.94 -4.95 -10.29
N MET A 262 -19.63 -5.58 -9.35
CA MET A 262 -20.93 -5.12 -8.87
C MET A 262 -20.93 -4.93 -7.35
N VAL A 263 -21.72 -3.96 -6.89
CA VAL A 263 -21.96 -3.76 -5.46
C VAL A 263 -23.17 -4.60 -5.05
N ALA A 264 -22.92 -5.66 -4.28
CA ALA A 264 -23.95 -6.54 -3.76
C ALA A 264 -23.89 -6.58 -2.22
N PRO A 265 -24.63 -5.70 -1.50
CA PRO A 265 -24.59 -5.64 -0.04
C PRO A 265 -24.96 -6.96 0.65
N ALA A 266 -25.80 -7.77 0.01
CA ALA A 266 -26.23 -9.07 0.51
C ALA A 266 -25.17 -10.18 0.39
N LEU A 267 -24.08 -9.99 -0.36
CA LEU A 267 -23.10 -11.05 -0.66
C LEU A 267 -22.43 -11.64 0.59
N MET A 268 -22.34 -10.86 1.67
CA MET A 268 -21.80 -11.32 2.95
C MET A 268 -22.77 -12.17 3.76
N THR A 269 -24.06 -12.19 3.42
CA THR A 269 -25.12 -12.82 4.23
C THR A 269 -25.99 -13.81 3.47
N GLU A 270 -26.09 -13.68 2.14
CA GLU A 270 -26.87 -14.54 1.27
C GLU A 270 -26.40 -15.99 1.33
N GLY A 271 -27.32 -16.91 1.64
CA GLY A 271 -27.03 -18.34 1.75
C GLY A 271 -26.12 -18.73 2.93
N LYS A 272 -25.80 -17.81 3.86
CA LYS A 272 -24.85 -18.07 4.97
C LYS A 272 -25.50 -18.43 6.31
N LYS A 273 -26.79 -18.81 6.33
CA LYS A 273 -27.50 -19.12 7.58
C LYS A 273 -26.83 -20.23 8.39
N LEU A 274 -26.54 -21.37 7.77
CA LEU A 274 -25.91 -22.52 8.46
C LEU A 274 -24.50 -22.22 8.96
N GLN A 275 -23.74 -21.41 8.21
CA GLN A 275 -22.41 -20.97 8.60
C GLN A 275 -22.48 -20.17 9.90
N LYS A 276 -23.34 -19.13 9.93
CA LYS A 276 -23.56 -18.28 11.09
C LYS A 276 -24.08 -18.99 12.32
N GLU A 277 -24.94 -19.99 12.15
CA GLU A 277 -25.47 -20.79 13.25
C GLU A 277 -24.40 -21.68 13.89
N GLN A 278 -23.29 -21.94 13.18
CA GLN A 278 -22.22 -22.85 13.59
C GLN A 278 -20.88 -22.13 13.85
N ASP A 279 -20.78 -20.83 13.60
CA ASP A 279 -19.55 -20.02 13.71
C ASP A 279 -18.42 -20.57 12.80
N VAL A 280 -18.73 -20.82 11.52
CA VAL A 280 -17.81 -21.41 10.54
C VAL A 280 -17.85 -20.68 9.19
N GLY A 281 -16.71 -20.55 8.50
CA GLY A 281 -16.67 -19.96 7.16
C GLY A 281 -16.86 -18.43 7.18
N MET A 282 -17.97 -17.93 6.60
CA MET A 282 -18.23 -16.49 6.45
C MET A 282 -19.00 -15.83 7.60
N GLY A 283 -19.14 -16.50 8.74
CA GLY A 283 -19.72 -15.96 9.96
C GLY A 283 -20.20 -17.05 10.88
#